data_AF-A0A2E7K213-F1
#
_entry.id   AF-A0A2E7K213-F1
#
_cell.length_a   1.000
_cell.length_b   1.000
_cell.length_c   1.000
_cell.angle_alpha   90.00
_cell.angle_beta   90.00
_cell.angle_gamma   90.00
#
_symmetry.space_group_name_H-M   'P 1'
#
loop_
_entity.id
_entity.type
_entity.pdbx_description
1 polymer ?
#
loop_
_entity_poly.entity_id
_entity_poly.type
_entity_poly.pdbx_seq_one_letter_code
_entity_poly.pdbx_strand_id
1 'polypeptide(L)'
;NETTSTYYSVGHNLYTPRNTSLRQPDPNDRPYAAFLYGSAGMTSITDDHLDDMEITLGVVGPMALGEEIQSGFHDLINSYDPKGWDAQLENEPGLMLSWQRSWPEFYAGRWGDSLYTRLTPHLGTTVGNIYTYANTGFTVQLMPHADRWQSEPLHVRPTISGSGFFARPKNTWSWMLFAGLDGRAVARDIFLDGNSFRDSPSVDKKHFVADANAGIAFTYGATRISYTLNWRSKEFHGQDKSHIFGAISLGYRF
;
A
#
# COMPACT_ATOMS: atom_id res chain seq x y z
N ASN A 1 -12.94 23.93 -11.93
CA ASN A 1 -12.41 23.29 -13.16
C ASN A 1 -11.94 21.92 -12.71
N GLU A 2 -12.87 20.98 -12.58
CA GLU A 2 -12.62 19.68 -11.94
C GLU A 2 -11.82 18.80 -12.91
N THR A 3 -10.56 18.52 -12.56
CA THR A 3 -9.76 17.58 -13.33
C THR A 3 -9.88 16.22 -12.66
N THR A 4 -10.45 15.26 -13.35
CA THR A 4 -10.53 13.87 -12.90
C THR A 4 -9.50 13.03 -13.64
N SER A 5 -8.72 12.22 -12.92
CA SER A 5 -7.87 11.19 -13.51
C SER A 5 -8.37 9.81 -13.13
N THR A 6 -8.37 8.87 -14.07
CA THR A 6 -8.67 7.46 -13.80
C THR A 6 -7.40 6.63 -13.85
N TYR A 7 -7.36 5.56 -13.08
CA TYR A 7 -6.24 4.62 -13.06
C TYR A 7 -6.72 3.18 -12.90
N TYR A 8 -5.90 2.24 -13.36
CA TYR A 8 -6.14 0.81 -13.26
C TYR A 8 -4.88 0.17 -12.68
N SER A 9 -5.06 -0.83 -11.83
CA SER A 9 -3.94 -1.59 -11.26
C SER A 9 -4.25 -3.08 -11.20
N VAL A 10 -3.20 -3.88 -11.21
CA VAL A 10 -3.23 -5.30 -10.86
C VAL A 10 -2.17 -5.49 -9.79
N GLY A 11 -2.47 -6.30 -8.79
CA GLY A 11 -1.54 -6.59 -7.72
C GLY A 11 -1.69 -8.01 -7.19
N HIS A 12 -0.62 -8.46 -6.54
CA HIS A 12 -0.52 -9.77 -5.92
C HIS A 12 0.20 -9.61 -4.58
N ASN A 13 -0.48 -9.96 -3.49
CA ASN A 13 0.07 -9.91 -2.14
C ASN A 13 0.21 -11.32 -1.59
N LEU A 14 1.33 -11.60 -0.92
CA LEU A 14 1.55 -12.85 -0.19
C LEU A 14 1.76 -12.54 1.29
N TYR A 15 1.13 -13.33 2.14
CA TYR A 15 1.24 -13.28 3.59
C TYR A 15 1.69 -14.65 4.07
N THR A 16 2.73 -14.70 4.88
CA THR A 16 3.27 -15.94 5.44
C THR A 16 3.60 -15.76 6.91
N PRO A 17 3.49 -16.82 7.74
CA PRO A 17 4.08 -16.83 9.07
C PRO A 17 5.59 -16.53 9.01
N ARG A 18 6.15 -16.17 10.15
CA ARG A 18 7.58 -15.93 10.32
C ARG A 18 8.42 -17.18 10.02
N ASN A 19 7.96 -18.35 10.44
CA ASN A 19 8.67 -19.61 10.20
C ASN A 19 8.00 -20.39 9.07
N THR A 20 8.50 -20.20 7.85
CA THR A 20 7.96 -20.86 6.66
C THR A 20 8.46 -22.29 6.45
N SER A 21 9.37 -22.78 7.30
CA SER A 21 9.90 -24.14 7.22
C SER A 21 8.98 -25.22 7.82
N LEU A 22 7.93 -24.80 8.55
CA LEU A 22 6.96 -25.68 9.18
C LEU A 22 5.82 -26.04 8.20
N ARG A 23 5.43 -27.32 8.19
CA ARG A 23 4.25 -27.78 7.45
C ARG A 23 2.93 -27.35 8.11
N GLN A 24 2.91 -27.36 9.43
CA GLN A 24 1.82 -26.80 10.21
C GLN A 24 2.29 -25.47 10.79
N PRO A 25 1.76 -24.33 10.29
CA PRO A 25 2.07 -23.02 10.83
C PRO A 25 1.73 -22.89 12.32
N ASP A 26 2.43 -22.00 13.02
CA ASP A 26 2.04 -21.62 14.38
C ASP A 26 0.68 -20.93 14.33
N PRO A 27 -0.35 -21.41 15.03
CA PRO A 27 -1.67 -20.78 15.04
C PRO A 27 -1.69 -19.39 15.70
N ASN A 28 -0.63 -18.99 16.41
CA ASN A 28 -0.49 -17.64 16.96
C ASN A 28 0.23 -16.66 16.02
N ASP A 29 0.69 -17.14 14.87
CA ASP A 29 1.29 -16.32 13.82
C ASP A 29 0.29 -16.12 12.67
N ARG A 30 0.61 -15.23 11.75
CA ARG A 30 -0.27 -14.96 10.61
C ARG A 30 -0.44 -16.20 9.72
N PRO A 31 -1.66 -16.50 9.26
CA PRO A 31 -1.89 -17.54 8.26
C PRO A 31 -1.11 -17.32 6.96
N TYR A 32 -0.89 -18.42 6.23
CA TYR A 32 -0.55 -18.31 4.82
C TYR A 32 -1.76 -17.79 4.04
N ALA A 33 -1.54 -16.85 3.16
CA ALA A 33 -2.57 -16.36 2.25
C ALA A 33 -1.93 -15.66 1.05
N ALA A 34 -2.62 -15.71 -0.08
CA ALA A 34 -2.33 -14.84 -1.20
C ALA A 34 -3.60 -14.11 -1.65
N PHE A 35 -3.43 -12.92 -2.21
CA PHE A 35 -4.51 -12.12 -2.77
C PHE A 35 -4.10 -11.58 -4.14
N LEU A 36 -4.74 -12.10 -5.18
CA LEU A 36 -4.62 -11.62 -6.55
C LEU A 36 -5.81 -10.70 -6.84
N TYR A 37 -5.54 -9.49 -7.31
CA TYR A 37 -6.60 -8.50 -7.51
C TYR A 37 -6.33 -7.57 -8.69
N GLY A 38 -7.42 -7.02 -9.22
CA GLY A 38 -7.43 -5.86 -10.09
C GLY A 38 -8.25 -4.73 -9.47
N SER A 39 -7.84 -3.50 -9.74
CA SER A 39 -8.53 -2.31 -9.23
C SER A 39 -8.71 -1.27 -10.32
N ALA A 40 -9.80 -0.53 -10.21
CA ALA A 40 -10.07 0.68 -10.99
C ALA A 40 -10.38 1.81 -10.01
N GLY A 41 -9.75 2.96 -10.23
CA GLY A 41 -9.94 4.12 -9.37
C GLY A 41 -9.97 5.43 -10.13
N MET A 42 -10.40 6.45 -9.43
CA MET A 42 -10.40 7.83 -9.90
C MET A 42 -9.95 8.78 -8.81
N THR A 43 -9.23 9.81 -9.21
CA THR A 43 -8.85 10.95 -8.37
C THR A 43 -9.56 12.16 -8.91
N SER A 44 -10.37 12.82 -8.07
CA SER A 44 -10.95 14.13 -8.37
C SER A 44 -10.15 15.23 -7.70
N ILE A 45 -9.82 16.27 -8.45
CA ILE A 45 -9.13 17.46 -7.95
C ILE A 45 -10.13 18.60 -7.79
N THR A 46 -10.34 19.02 -6.55
CA THR A 46 -11.08 20.24 -6.17
C THR A 46 -10.08 21.32 -5.70
N ASP A 47 -10.55 22.56 -5.51
CA ASP A 47 -9.69 23.69 -5.16
C ASP A 47 -8.90 23.51 -3.85
N ASP A 48 -9.46 22.80 -2.86
CA ASP A 48 -8.87 22.64 -1.52
C ASP A 48 -8.56 21.18 -1.13
N HIS A 49 -9.02 20.18 -1.90
CA HIS A 49 -8.85 18.77 -1.59
C HIS A 49 -8.79 17.87 -2.83
N LEU A 50 -8.23 16.67 -2.62
CA LEU A 50 -8.27 15.56 -3.56
C LEU A 50 -9.14 14.44 -2.97
N ASP A 51 -9.99 13.85 -3.78
CA ASP A 51 -10.72 12.62 -3.44
C ASP A 51 -10.28 11.47 -4.34
N ASP A 52 -9.74 10.43 -3.74
CA ASP A 52 -9.47 9.15 -4.39
C ASP A 52 -10.61 8.17 -4.07
N MET A 53 -11.17 7.55 -5.10
CA MET A 53 -12.14 6.47 -4.99
C MET A 53 -11.66 5.25 -5.77
N GLU A 54 -11.73 4.06 -5.19
CA GLU A 54 -11.24 2.84 -5.83
C GLU A 54 -12.16 1.65 -5.54
N ILE A 55 -12.47 0.89 -6.59
CA ILE A 55 -13.04 -0.45 -6.49
C ILE A 55 -11.95 -1.48 -6.75
N THR A 56 -11.85 -2.48 -5.87
CA THR A 56 -10.93 -3.60 -6.02
C THR A 56 -11.72 -4.91 -6.02
N LEU A 57 -11.43 -5.75 -7.02
CA LEU A 57 -11.96 -7.10 -7.15
C LEU A 57 -10.80 -8.09 -7.19
N GLY A 58 -10.95 -9.24 -6.54
CA GLY A 58 -9.89 -10.23 -6.52
C GLY A 58 -10.32 -11.57 -5.93
N VAL A 59 -9.34 -12.39 -5.62
CA VAL A 59 -9.52 -13.69 -4.98
C VAL A 59 -8.42 -13.91 -3.95
N VAL A 60 -8.83 -14.38 -2.75
CA VAL A 60 -7.93 -14.90 -1.72
C VAL A 60 -7.89 -16.41 -1.80
N GLY A 61 -6.75 -17.01 -1.46
CA GLY A 61 -6.58 -18.47 -1.31
C GLY A 61 -5.82 -19.11 -2.48
N PRO A 62 -5.91 -20.44 -2.66
CA PRO A 62 -5.11 -21.16 -3.66
C PRO A 62 -5.26 -20.64 -5.10
N MET A 63 -6.45 -20.13 -5.48
CA MET A 63 -6.67 -19.53 -6.80
C MET A 63 -5.84 -18.26 -7.04
N ALA A 64 -5.32 -17.63 -5.99
CA ALA A 64 -4.40 -16.50 -6.12
C ALA A 64 -2.97 -16.93 -6.50
N LEU A 65 -2.65 -18.24 -6.49
CA LEU A 65 -1.33 -18.78 -6.87
C LEU A 65 -0.18 -18.28 -5.98
N GLY A 66 -0.42 -18.21 -4.68
CA GLY A 66 0.58 -17.76 -3.71
C GLY A 66 1.80 -18.67 -3.61
N GLU A 67 1.54 -19.96 -3.52
CA GLU A 67 2.56 -21.01 -3.42
C GLU A 67 3.47 -21.00 -4.64
N GLU A 68 2.88 -21.04 -5.84
CA GLU A 68 3.60 -21.11 -7.10
C GLU A 68 4.50 -19.88 -7.29
N ILE A 69 4.03 -18.69 -6.92
CA ILE A 69 4.82 -17.46 -7.00
C ILE A 69 5.96 -17.48 -5.98
N GLN A 70 5.69 -17.86 -4.72
CA GLN A 70 6.72 -17.86 -3.70
C GLN A 70 7.78 -18.91 -3.96
N SER A 71 7.37 -20.16 -4.21
CA SER A 71 8.27 -21.29 -4.49
C SER A 71 9.04 -21.05 -5.78
N GLY A 72 8.40 -20.56 -6.85
CA GLY A 72 9.09 -20.22 -8.09
C GLY A 72 10.14 -19.12 -7.92
N PHE A 73 9.87 -18.10 -7.09
CA PHE A 73 10.87 -17.09 -6.76
C PHE A 73 11.99 -17.63 -5.88
N HIS A 74 11.67 -18.46 -4.88
CA HIS A 74 12.65 -19.10 -4.01
C HIS A 74 13.60 -20.00 -4.80
N ASP A 75 13.08 -20.77 -5.75
CA ASP A 75 13.89 -21.60 -6.67
C ASP A 75 14.84 -20.74 -7.51
N LEU A 76 14.35 -19.61 -8.06
CA LEU A 76 15.17 -18.68 -8.85
C LEU A 76 16.37 -18.13 -8.06
N ILE A 77 16.21 -17.89 -6.75
CA ILE A 77 17.27 -17.34 -5.89
C ILE A 77 18.00 -18.42 -5.07
N ASN A 78 17.73 -19.70 -5.30
CA ASN A 78 18.27 -20.83 -4.52
C ASN A 78 17.98 -20.74 -3.00
N SER A 79 16.77 -20.33 -2.65
CA SER A 79 16.23 -20.37 -1.28
C SER A 79 15.46 -21.66 -1.04
N TYR A 80 15.16 -21.98 0.23
CA TYR A 80 14.37 -23.16 0.58
C TYR A 80 12.89 -22.97 0.29
N ASP A 81 12.19 -24.07 0.00
CA ASP A 81 10.77 -24.08 -0.29
C ASP A 81 9.89 -23.90 0.98
N PRO A 82 8.95 -22.93 1.01
CA PRO A 82 7.97 -22.77 2.09
C PRO A 82 7.04 -23.99 2.18
N LYS A 83 6.89 -24.58 3.37
CA LYS A 83 6.18 -25.87 3.52
C LYS A 83 4.73 -25.76 3.99
N GLY A 84 4.23 -24.57 4.25
CA GLY A 84 2.95 -24.35 4.93
C GLY A 84 1.79 -23.92 4.03
N TRP A 85 1.98 -23.86 2.71
CA TRP A 85 0.94 -23.41 1.77
C TRP A 85 -0.30 -24.30 1.72
N ASP A 86 -0.17 -25.59 2.07
CA ASP A 86 -1.30 -26.51 2.25
C ASP A 86 -2.27 -26.07 3.36
N ALA A 87 -1.82 -25.22 4.28
CA ALA A 87 -2.59 -24.68 5.41
C ALA A 87 -3.00 -23.21 5.20
N GLN A 88 -2.96 -22.70 3.97
CA GLN A 88 -3.36 -21.32 3.66
C GLN A 88 -4.87 -21.07 3.81
N LEU A 89 -5.26 -19.80 3.77
CA LEU A 89 -6.67 -19.41 3.66
C LEU A 89 -7.33 -20.00 2.42
N GLU A 90 -8.61 -20.30 2.54
CA GLU A 90 -9.40 -20.89 1.47
C GLU A 90 -9.82 -19.87 0.42
N ASN A 91 -10.25 -20.41 -0.73
CA ASN A 91 -10.74 -19.61 -1.84
C ASN A 91 -11.93 -18.71 -1.45
N GLU A 92 -11.76 -17.40 -1.58
CA GLU A 92 -12.82 -16.41 -1.34
C GLU A 92 -12.74 -15.24 -2.33
N PRO A 93 -13.85 -14.90 -3.03
CA PRO A 93 -13.89 -13.71 -3.86
C PRO A 93 -13.77 -12.45 -2.99
N GLY A 94 -12.92 -11.53 -3.38
CA GLY A 94 -12.69 -10.26 -2.70
C GLY A 94 -13.36 -9.10 -3.40
N LEU A 95 -14.05 -8.26 -2.63
CA LEU A 95 -14.56 -6.96 -3.06
C LEU A 95 -14.21 -5.92 -1.99
N MET A 96 -13.66 -4.79 -2.43
CA MET A 96 -13.44 -3.62 -1.58
C MET A 96 -13.82 -2.34 -2.32
N LEU A 97 -14.42 -1.42 -1.58
CA LEU A 97 -14.57 -0.02 -1.98
C LEU A 97 -13.74 0.82 -1.03
N SER A 98 -12.88 1.66 -1.60
CA SER A 98 -12.02 2.56 -0.83
C SER A 98 -12.25 4.00 -1.22
N TRP A 99 -12.22 4.89 -0.23
CA TRP A 99 -12.25 6.32 -0.42
C TRP A 99 -11.21 6.98 0.47
N GLN A 100 -10.48 7.96 -0.06
CA GLN A 100 -9.55 8.79 0.70
C GLN A 100 -9.67 10.24 0.25
N ARG A 101 -9.74 11.14 1.23
CA ARG A 101 -9.61 12.57 1.01
C ARG A 101 -8.28 13.05 1.55
N SER A 102 -7.59 13.89 0.77
CA SER A 102 -6.37 14.58 1.20
C SER A 102 -6.47 16.08 0.96
N TRP A 103 -5.73 16.86 1.75
CA TRP A 103 -5.69 18.33 1.64
C TRP A 103 -4.28 18.81 1.34
N PRO A 104 -3.81 18.75 0.08
CA PRO A 104 -2.43 19.08 -0.26
C PRO A 104 -2.05 20.52 0.08
N GLU A 105 -2.99 21.46 0.09
CA GLU A 105 -2.71 22.87 0.39
C GLU A 105 -3.04 23.23 1.86
N PHE A 106 -3.22 22.24 2.75
CA PHE A 106 -3.45 22.49 4.18
C PHE A 106 -2.34 23.33 4.80
N TYR A 107 -1.09 22.99 4.51
CA TYR A 107 0.04 23.88 4.73
C TYR A 107 1.05 23.71 3.60
N ALA A 108 1.35 24.82 2.93
CA ALA A 108 2.30 24.89 1.83
C ALA A 108 3.20 26.12 1.99
N GLY A 109 4.52 25.93 1.81
CA GLY A 109 5.50 26.98 2.01
C GLY A 109 6.58 26.97 0.94
N ARG A 110 6.99 28.16 0.49
CA ARG A 110 8.16 28.35 -0.38
C ARG A 110 9.36 28.72 0.47
N TRP A 111 10.51 28.14 0.14
CA TRP A 111 11.79 28.47 0.75
C TRP A 111 12.68 29.10 -0.32
N GLY A 112 12.64 30.44 -0.40
CA GLY A 112 13.18 31.18 -1.53
C GLY A 112 12.49 30.81 -2.85
N ASP A 113 13.23 30.88 -3.95
CA ASP A 113 12.71 30.58 -5.29
C ASP A 113 12.86 29.11 -5.69
N SER A 114 13.61 28.33 -4.92
CA SER A 114 14.06 26.98 -5.32
C SER A 114 13.26 25.84 -4.70
N LEU A 115 12.76 25.98 -3.48
CA LEU A 115 12.21 24.88 -2.70
C LEU A 115 10.76 25.12 -2.29
N TYR A 116 10.00 24.03 -2.21
CA TYR A 116 8.62 24.00 -1.80
C TYR A 116 8.39 22.86 -0.83
N THR A 117 7.71 23.15 0.27
CA THR A 117 7.29 22.16 1.25
C THR A 117 5.77 22.11 1.32
N ARG A 118 5.26 20.92 1.64
CA ARG A 118 3.84 20.66 1.76
C ARG A 118 3.60 19.72 2.93
N LEU A 119 2.58 20.02 3.74
CA LEU A 119 1.98 19.08 4.69
C LEU A 119 0.57 18.78 4.20
N THR A 120 0.34 17.52 3.90
CA THR A 120 -0.91 16.99 3.36
C THR A 120 -1.53 16.06 4.40
N PRO A 121 -2.46 16.51 5.25
CA PRO A 121 -3.27 15.59 6.02
C PRO A 121 -4.23 14.82 5.10
N HIS A 122 -4.64 13.64 5.55
CA HIS A 122 -5.63 12.82 4.86
C HIS A 122 -6.48 12.02 5.84
N LEU A 123 -7.65 11.61 5.35
CA LEU A 123 -8.50 10.62 5.99
C LEU A 123 -9.10 9.70 4.94
N GLY A 124 -9.36 8.46 5.30
CA GLY A 124 -9.90 7.49 4.38
C GLY A 124 -10.62 6.35 5.08
N THR A 125 -11.26 5.53 4.27
CA THR A 125 -11.89 4.29 4.69
C THR A 125 -11.90 3.30 3.54
N THR A 126 -11.78 2.03 3.89
CA THR A 126 -12.04 0.90 3.00
C THR A 126 -13.13 0.06 3.64
N VAL A 127 -14.09 -0.38 2.84
CA VAL A 127 -15.15 -1.31 3.24
C VAL A 127 -15.19 -2.48 2.27
N GLY A 128 -15.13 -3.69 2.81
CA GLY A 128 -15.06 -4.91 2.03
C GLY A 128 -14.81 -6.15 2.88
N ASN A 129 -14.95 -7.32 2.26
CA ASN A 129 -14.72 -8.59 2.96
C ASN A 129 -13.23 -8.92 3.16
N ILE A 130 -12.34 -8.29 2.37
CA ILE A 130 -10.88 -8.41 2.51
C ILE A 130 -10.37 -7.48 3.60
N TYR A 131 -10.66 -6.18 3.48
CA TYR A 131 -10.33 -5.16 4.48
C TYR A 131 -11.57 -4.31 4.79
N THR A 132 -11.76 -4.01 6.07
CA THR A 132 -12.65 -2.92 6.53
C THR A 132 -11.94 -2.12 7.59
N TYR A 133 -11.65 -0.85 7.30
CA TYR A 133 -10.96 0.05 8.22
C TYR A 133 -11.27 1.52 7.92
N ALA A 134 -10.97 2.38 8.88
CA ALA A 134 -10.83 3.82 8.68
C ALA A 134 -9.40 4.24 9.03
N ASN A 135 -8.88 5.23 8.32
CA ASN A 135 -7.52 5.74 8.55
C ASN A 135 -7.47 7.26 8.52
N THR A 136 -6.45 7.80 9.17
CA THR A 136 -6.08 9.21 9.06
C THR A 136 -4.59 9.37 9.29
N GLY A 137 -4.01 10.36 8.65
CA GLY A 137 -2.59 10.59 8.70
C GLY A 137 -2.22 11.91 8.07
N PHE A 138 -0.92 12.08 7.86
CA PHE A 138 -0.40 13.17 7.07
C PHE A 138 0.92 12.77 6.41
N THR A 139 1.21 13.42 5.29
CA THR A 139 2.53 13.36 4.66
C THR A 139 3.14 14.75 4.60
N VAL A 140 4.43 14.85 4.90
CA VAL A 140 5.26 16.02 4.65
C VAL A 140 6.10 15.75 3.42
N GLN A 141 6.20 16.73 2.53
CA GLN A 141 7.00 16.65 1.32
C GLN A 141 7.91 17.87 1.20
N LEU A 142 9.09 17.67 0.59
CA LEU A 142 10.04 18.70 0.21
C LEU A 142 10.52 18.43 -1.21
N MET A 143 10.41 19.43 -2.08
CA MET A 143 10.72 19.30 -3.51
C MET A 143 11.11 20.65 -4.13
N PRO A 144 11.66 20.67 -5.35
CA PRO A 144 11.82 21.90 -6.11
C PRO A 144 10.49 22.63 -6.35
N HIS A 145 10.47 23.97 -6.25
CA HIS A 145 9.23 24.75 -6.40
C HIS A 145 8.59 24.64 -7.80
N ALA A 146 9.42 24.46 -8.84
CA ALA A 146 8.97 24.23 -10.21
C ALA A 146 8.11 22.96 -10.35
N ASP A 147 8.23 22.05 -9.40
CA ASP A 147 7.72 20.68 -9.45
C ASP A 147 6.63 20.40 -8.39
N ARG A 148 6.06 21.45 -7.79
CA ARG A 148 5.04 21.38 -6.72
C ARG A 148 3.75 20.59 -7.05
N TRP A 149 3.52 20.27 -8.32
CA TRP A 149 2.33 19.58 -8.81
C TRP A 149 2.56 18.09 -9.03
N GLN A 150 3.50 17.48 -8.30
CA GLN A 150 3.78 16.05 -8.35
C GLN A 150 3.06 15.33 -7.20
N SER A 151 2.52 14.15 -7.48
CA SER A 151 1.95 13.25 -6.47
C SER A 151 3.05 12.42 -5.79
N GLU A 152 2.68 11.85 -4.64
CA GLU A 152 3.49 10.83 -3.98
C GLU A 152 3.69 9.60 -4.86
N PRO A 153 4.79 8.85 -4.66
CA PRO A 153 4.95 7.56 -5.32
C PRO A 153 3.91 6.56 -4.82
N LEU A 154 3.76 5.46 -5.56
CA LEU A 154 2.79 4.43 -5.24
C LEU A 154 3.10 3.79 -3.88
N HIS A 155 2.10 3.74 -3.00
CA HIS A 155 2.15 3.05 -1.71
C HIS A 155 1.92 1.54 -1.86
N VAL A 156 2.51 0.74 -0.97
CA VAL A 156 2.17 -0.68 -0.82
C VAL A 156 0.84 -0.80 -0.07
N ARG A 157 -0.04 -1.68 -0.53
CA ARG A 157 -1.35 -1.93 0.11
C ARG A 157 -1.20 -2.26 1.62
N PRO A 158 -2.20 -1.94 2.45
CA PRO A 158 -3.60 -1.65 2.09
C PRO A 158 -3.93 -0.18 1.81
N THR A 159 -2.99 0.75 1.97
CA THR A 159 -3.20 2.17 1.67
C THR A 159 -3.40 2.40 0.18
N ILE A 160 -4.28 3.35 -0.18
CA ILE A 160 -4.48 3.75 -1.58
C ILE A 160 -3.20 4.42 -2.10
N SER A 161 -2.69 3.94 -3.23
CA SER A 161 -1.43 4.43 -3.81
C SER A 161 -1.55 5.80 -4.50
N GLY A 162 -2.78 6.31 -4.70
CA GLY A 162 -3.08 7.55 -5.41
C GLY A 162 -2.82 7.46 -6.92
N SER A 163 -2.88 8.61 -7.61
CA SER A 163 -2.77 8.67 -9.08
C SER A 163 -1.38 8.36 -9.65
N GLY A 164 -0.34 8.34 -8.81
CA GLY A 164 1.06 8.19 -9.25
C GLY A 164 1.54 9.30 -10.21
N PHE A 165 0.81 10.42 -10.31
CA PHE A 165 1.07 11.48 -11.28
C PHE A 165 2.41 12.18 -11.01
N PHE A 166 3.13 12.47 -12.08
CA PHE A 166 4.30 13.34 -12.02
C PHE A 166 4.47 14.21 -13.26
N ALA A 167 4.87 15.46 -13.03
CA ALA A 167 5.25 16.39 -14.08
C ALA A 167 6.59 15.97 -14.70
N ARG A 168 6.74 16.17 -16.02
CA ARG A 168 8.04 16.03 -16.69
C ARG A 168 8.86 17.31 -16.40
N PRO A 169 9.99 17.23 -15.69
CA PRO A 169 10.83 18.40 -15.47
C PRO A 169 11.39 18.90 -16.81
N LYS A 170 11.38 20.22 -17.02
CA LYS A 170 11.93 20.83 -18.25
C LYS A 170 13.45 20.93 -18.13
N ASN A 171 14.18 20.25 -19.02
CA ASN A 171 15.64 20.30 -19.19
C ASN A 171 16.48 20.08 -17.91
N THR A 172 15.93 19.42 -16.88
CA THR A 172 16.57 19.19 -15.59
C THR A 172 16.09 17.87 -14.95
N TRP A 173 16.74 17.44 -13.88
CA TRP A 173 16.25 16.40 -12.98
C TRP A 173 15.44 17.03 -11.86
N SER A 174 14.44 16.33 -11.36
CA SER A 174 13.64 16.71 -10.19
C SER A 174 13.77 15.65 -9.10
N TRP A 175 13.54 16.06 -7.86
CA TRP A 175 13.54 15.17 -6.71
C TRP A 175 12.41 15.53 -5.75
N MET A 176 12.06 14.57 -4.89
CA MET A 176 11.12 14.78 -3.80
C MET A 176 11.54 13.93 -2.61
N LEU A 177 11.65 14.55 -1.45
CA LEU A 177 11.71 13.86 -0.17
C LEU A 177 10.31 13.87 0.43
N PHE A 178 9.91 12.76 1.04
CA PHE A 178 8.64 12.66 1.71
C PHE A 178 8.74 11.79 2.95
N ALA A 179 7.90 12.09 3.94
CA ALA A 179 7.71 11.26 5.12
C ALA A 179 6.28 11.40 5.60
N GLY A 180 5.65 10.31 6.00
CA GLY A 180 4.27 10.29 6.45
C GLY A 180 4.04 9.41 7.65
N LEU A 181 2.98 9.73 8.38
CA LEU A 181 2.43 8.92 9.48
C LEU A 181 0.96 8.63 9.19
N ASP A 182 0.52 7.41 9.44
CA ASP A 182 -0.87 6.99 9.26
C ASP A 182 -1.31 6.09 10.44
N GLY A 183 -2.51 6.31 10.94
CA GLY A 183 -3.15 5.49 11.95
C GLY A 183 -4.42 4.86 11.41
N ARG A 184 -4.56 3.55 11.60
CA ARG A 184 -5.68 2.74 11.09
C ARG A 184 -6.45 2.09 12.21
N ALA A 185 -7.78 2.23 12.16
CA ALA A 185 -8.73 1.48 12.98
C ALA A 185 -9.30 0.33 12.14
N VAL A 186 -8.86 -0.90 12.40
CA VAL A 186 -9.12 -2.10 11.58
C VAL A 186 -10.23 -2.95 12.19
N ALA A 187 -11.37 -2.99 11.51
CA ALA A 187 -12.49 -3.85 11.86
C ALA A 187 -12.35 -5.26 11.25
N ARG A 188 -11.83 -5.34 10.02
CA ARG A 188 -11.68 -6.57 9.25
C ARG A 188 -10.35 -6.59 8.52
N ASP A 189 -9.66 -7.72 8.63
CA ASP A 189 -8.50 -8.09 7.82
C ASP A 189 -8.57 -9.60 7.57
N ILE A 190 -8.89 -10.02 6.34
CA ILE A 190 -8.98 -11.44 5.96
C ILE A 190 -7.71 -12.22 6.23
N PHE A 191 -6.55 -11.56 6.14
CA PHE A 191 -5.25 -12.19 6.34
C PHE A 191 -4.95 -12.46 7.81
N LEU A 192 -5.76 -11.92 8.73
CA LEU A 192 -5.67 -12.15 10.17
C LEU A 192 -6.91 -12.85 10.73
N ASP A 193 -8.13 -12.47 10.32
CA ASP A 193 -9.35 -13.08 10.89
C ASP A 193 -9.84 -14.33 10.15
N GLY A 194 -9.16 -14.76 9.08
CA GLY A 194 -9.58 -15.91 8.27
C GLY A 194 -10.74 -15.58 7.33
N ASN A 195 -11.27 -16.59 6.64
CA ASN A 195 -12.31 -16.47 5.61
C ASN A 195 -13.66 -16.03 6.19
N SER A 196 -14.45 -15.31 5.40
CA SER A 196 -15.73 -14.73 5.85
C SER A 196 -16.90 -15.72 5.83
N PHE A 197 -16.81 -16.76 4.99
CA PHE A 197 -17.93 -17.67 4.70
C PHE A 197 -17.67 -19.12 5.14
N ARG A 198 -16.53 -19.40 5.74
CA ARG A 198 -16.13 -20.72 6.25
C ARG A 198 -15.04 -20.56 7.29
N ASP A 199 -14.90 -21.55 8.15
CA ASP A 199 -13.80 -21.60 9.11
C ASP A 199 -12.47 -21.79 8.37
N SER A 200 -11.46 -21.02 8.78
CA SER A 200 -10.08 -21.15 8.32
C SER A 200 -9.12 -20.57 9.36
N PRO A 201 -7.79 -20.75 9.20
CA PRO A 201 -6.82 -20.23 10.16
C PRO A 201 -6.97 -18.73 10.39
N SER A 202 -6.87 -18.32 11.65
CA SER A 202 -6.98 -16.93 12.08
C SER A 202 -6.11 -16.69 13.31
N VAL A 203 -5.80 -15.43 13.58
CA VAL A 203 -4.98 -14.97 14.70
C VAL A 203 -5.61 -13.73 15.34
N ASP A 204 -5.39 -13.55 16.64
CA ASP A 204 -5.93 -12.42 17.40
C ASP A 204 -5.31 -11.08 16.95
N LYS A 205 -6.06 -10.33 16.13
CA LYS A 205 -5.60 -9.07 15.53
C LYS A 205 -5.64 -7.90 16.51
N LYS A 206 -4.87 -6.87 16.21
CA LYS A 206 -4.97 -5.56 16.85
C LYS A 206 -5.87 -4.65 16.03
N HIS A 207 -6.80 -3.98 16.70
CA HIS A 207 -7.71 -3.04 16.03
C HIS A 207 -7.09 -1.70 15.68
N PHE A 208 -5.92 -1.36 16.25
CA PHE A 208 -5.22 -0.12 15.94
C PHE A 208 -3.81 -0.43 15.45
N VAL A 209 -3.51 0.04 14.24
CA VAL A 209 -2.22 -0.13 13.58
C VAL A 209 -1.70 1.24 13.18
N ALA A 210 -0.42 1.50 13.44
CA ALA A 210 0.27 2.70 13.02
C ALA A 210 1.28 2.35 11.93
N ASP A 211 1.36 3.20 10.92
CA ASP A 211 2.31 3.15 9.83
C ASP A 211 3.13 4.44 9.80
N ALA A 212 4.41 4.32 9.49
CA ALA A 212 5.30 5.43 9.21
C ALA A 212 6.07 5.12 7.94
N ASN A 213 6.23 6.11 7.06
CA ASN A 213 7.04 5.96 5.86
C ASN A 213 7.97 7.15 5.67
N ALA A 214 9.08 6.89 4.99
CA ALA A 214 9.97 7.93 4.51
C ALA A 214 10.60 7.46 3.20
N GLY A 215 10.78 8.38 2.26
CA GLY A 215 11.29 8.01 0.95
C GLY A 215 11.82 9.17 0.14
N ILE A 216 12.37 8.79 -1.00
CA ILE A 216 12.91 9.71 -2.00
C ILE A 216 12.43 9.28 -3.38
N ALA A 217 12.03 10.26 -4.19
CA ALA A 217 11.73 10.08 -5.60
C ALA A 217 12.67 10.94 -6.44
N PHE A 218 13.21 10.36 -7.50
CA PHE A 218 13.99 11.03 -8.52
C PHE A 218 13.26 10.95 -9.85
N THR A 219 13.13 12.08 -10.54
CA THR A 219 12.46 12.17 -11.84
C THR A 219 13.45 12.73 -12.87
N TYR A 220 13.63 12.01 -13.97
CA TYR A 220 14.46 12.44 -15.09
C TYR A 220 13.68 12.24 -16.40
N GLY A 221 13.36 13.35 -17.07
CA GLY A 221 12.56 13.34 -18.29
C GLY A 221 11.18 12.71 -18.07
N ALA A 222 10.93 11.57 -18.71
CA ALA A 222 9.69 10.82 -18.64
C ALA A 222 9.69 9.72 -17.56
N THR A 223 10.80 9.53 -16.84
CA THR A 223 10.98 8.41 -15.90
C THR A 223 11.06 8.92 -14.47
N ARG A 224 10.41 8.20 -13.55
CA ARG A 224 10.52 8.41 -12.11
C ARG A 224 10.93 7.10 -11.44
N ILE A 225 11.91 7.18 -10.54
CA ILE A 225 12.28 6.08 -9.65
C ILE A 225 12.09 6.57 -8.22
N SER A 226 11.54 5.74 -7.35
CA SER A 226 11.40 6.05 -5.94
C SER A 226 11.73 4.86 -5.07
N TYR A 227 12.20 5.18 -3.86
CA TYR A 227 12.42 4.24 -2.80
C TYR A 227 11.70 4.72 -1.55
N THR A 228 10.93 3.83 -0.93
CA THR A 228 10.18 4.10 0.30
C THR A 228 10.55 3.07 1.35
N LEU A 229 10.95 3.53 2.53
CA LEU A 229 11.08 2.69 3.72
C LEU A 229 9.79 2.80 4.53
N ASN A 230 9.18 1.66 4.82
CA ASN A 230 7.94 1.57 5.58
C ASN A 230 8.21 0.91 6.92
N TRP A 231 7.65 1.47 7.99
CA TRP A 231 7.53 0.86 9.30
C TRP A 231 6.04 0.67 9.60
N ARG A 232 5.69 -0.51 10.11
CA ARG A 232 4.33 -0.82 10.54
C ARG A 232 4.36 -1.42 11.94
N SER A 233 3.50 -0.92 12.82
CA SER A 233 3.32 -1.48 14.16
C SER A 233 2.86 -2.93 14.11
N LYS A 234 2.79 -3.59 15.27
CA LYS A 234 2.24 -4.95 15.34
C LYS A 234 0.78 -4.95 14.86
N GLU A 235 0.42 -5.92 14.03
CA GLU A 235 -0.93 -6.11 13.46
C GLU A 235 -1.73 -7.15 14.26
N PHE A 236 -1.07 -8.03 15.01
CA PHE A 236 -1.70 -9.07 15.84
C PHE A 236 -0.92 -9.31 17.14
N HIS A 237 -1.53 -9.99 18.12
CA HIS A 237 -0.98 -10.16 19.47
C HIS A 237 0.22 -11.10 19.52
N GLY A 238 0.22 -12.19 18.75
CA GLY A 238 1.36 -13.12 18.63
C GLY A 238 2.56 -12.58 17.85
N GLN A 239 2.50 -11.35 17.33
CA GLN A 239 3.58 -10.78 16.53
C GLN A 239 4.76 -10.33 17.41
N ASP A 240 5.95 -10.87 17.16
CA ASP A 240 7.15 -10.56 17.96
C ASP A 240 7.62 -9.10 17.80
N LYS A 241 7.70 -8.60 16.56
CA LYS A 241 8.28 -7.29 16.23
C LYS A 241 7.43 -6.55 15.18
N SER A 242 7.52 -5.22 15.18
CA SER A 242 7.01 -4.39 14.08
C SER A 242 7.67 -4.77 12.75
N HIS A 243 6.99 -4.53 11.64
CA HIS A 243 7.53 -4.78 10.31
C HIS A 243 8.26 -3.54 9.78
N ILE A 244 9.41 -3.77 9.13
CA ILE A 244 10.13 -2.76 8.37
C ILE A 244 10.42 -3.34 7.00
N PHE A 245 10.01 -2.65 5.94
CA PHE A 245 10.21 -3.12 4.56
C PHE A 245 10.39 -1.96 3.59
N GLY A 246 11.20 -2.20 2.56
CA GLY A 246 11.45 -1.25 1.48
C GLY A 246 10.55 -1.52 0.28
N ALA A 247 10.18 -0.48 -0.44
CA ALA A 247 9.50 -0.56 -1.73
C ALA A 247 10.28 0.27 -2.76
N ILE A 248 10.43 -0.28 -3.97
CA ILE A 248 10.97 0.43 -5.13
C ILE A 248 9.84 0.58 -6.14
N SER A 249 9.64 1.79 -6.65
CA SER A 249 8.67 2.04 -7.73
C SER A 249 9.37 2.71 -8.91
N LEU A 250 9.04 2.22 -10.10
CA LEU A 250 9.46 2.76 -11.39
C LEU A 250 8.22 3.20 -12.16
N GLY A 251 8.19 4.48 -12.55
CA GLY A 251 7.11 5.08 -13.34
C GLY A 251 7.63 5.63 -14.65
N TYR A 252 6.86 5.48 -15.72
CA TYR A 252 7.12 6.07 -17.02
C TYR A 252 5.87 6.82 -17.51
N ARG A 253 6.05 8.07 -17.92
CA ARG A 253 4.99 8.90 -18.48
C ARG A 253 5.14 8.92 -20.00
N PHE A 254 4.16 8.41 -20.74
CA PHE A 254 4.10 8.47 -22.22
C PHE A 254 3.42 9.73 -22.73
#